data_AF-A0A7V8BUE2-F1
#
_entry.id   AF-A0A7V8BUE2-F1
#
_cell.length_a   1.000
_cell.length_b   1.000
_cell.length_c   1.000
_cell.angle_alpha   90.00
_cell.angle_beta   90.00
_cell.angle_gamma   90.00
#
_symmetry.space_group_name_H-M   'P 1'
#
loop_
_entity.id
_entity.type
_entity.pdbx_description
1 polymer ?
#
loop_
_entity_poly.entity_id
_entity_poly.type
_entity_poly.pdbx_seq_one_letter_code
_entity_poly.pdbx_strand_id
1 'polypeptide(L)'
;MEGGSSFGDFISQIQGLIFITVGAGVLWLFLTYLIFQRAAERRRRQREGLDPLPSFFTQAYHYLTKSTEAGGQSVPARPTSAAMMPDLDALTADLPSPNLASLTEDFEAPPVIEGEFVEESAPAVRVVEAAISDEFVIPVSEPAVSDSLTYVPGSNELPGDAVEMMRVWRDVSDGRLIIGMKDQLFGSLNEVQDAALRSRFKKLIQDLNQIASIQSVSPPAPTPRPPASEPATPEMGFADQIETYLQAKLLRNPSLFGRSIHVHAAAGGGVSIEVDGQHYEAVSDVDDLDVRRFLQETIQEWESKH
;
A
#
# COMPACT_ATOMS: atom_id res chain seq x y z
N MET A 1 26.92 -46.32 48.12
CA MET A 1 27.76 -45.78 47.03
C MET A 1 26.95 -45.90 45.74
N GLU A 2 26.09 -44.93 45.46
CA GLU A 2 25.27 -44.85 44.24
C GLU A 2 25.22 -43.39 43.79
N GLY A 3 26.35 -42.89 43.25
CA GLY A 3 26.52 -41.48 42.90
C GLY A 3 27.20 -41.24 41.55
N GLY A 4 27.07 -42.18 40.60
CA GLY A 4 27.83 -42.17 39.34
C GLY A 4 27.07 -41.74 38.09
N SER A 5 25.74 -41.60 38.10
CA SER A 5 24.94 -41.40 36.88
C SER A 5 24.72 -39.94 36.46
N SER A 6 24.92 -38.96 37.34
CA SER A 6 24.55 -37.56 37.05
C SER A 6 25.48 -36.84 36.05
N PHE A 7 26.72 -37.30 35.87
CA PHE A 7 27.70 -36.58 35.04
C PHE A 7 27.54 -36.86 33.55
N GLY A 8 27.10 -38.08 33.18
CA GLY A 8 26.87 -38.45 31.78
C GLY A 8 25.70 -37.71 31.13
N ASP A 9 24.60 -37.56 31.87
CA ASP A 9 23.40 -36.87 31.38
C ASP A 9 23.63 -35.36 31.17
N PHE A 10 24.47 -34.75 32.01
CA PHE A 10 24.85 -33.35 31.87
C PHE A 10 25.68 -33.09 30.59
N ILE A 11 26.61 -33.99 30.26
CA ILE A 11 27.42 -33.88 29.03
C ILE A 11 26.52 -34.05 27.78
N SER A 12 25.59 -35.00 27.81
CA SER A 12 24.59 -35.20 26.74
C SER A 12 23.74 -33.95 26.50
N GLN A 13 23.30 -33.29 27.59
CA GLN A 13 22.48 -32.08 27.52
C GLN A 13 23.26 -30.87 26.96
N ILE A 14 24.53 -30.70 27.32
CA ILE A 14 25.37 -29.61 26.80
C ILE A 14 25.66 -29.79 25.31
N GLN A 15 25.92 -31.02 24.86
CA GLN A 15 26.17 -31.29 23.45
C GLN A 15 24.98 -30.88 22.57
N GLY A 16 23.75 -31.16 23.01
CA GLY A 16 22.55 -30.72 22.30
C GLY A 16 22.46 -29.19 22.13
N LEU A 17 22.83 -28.43 23.17
CA LEU A 17 22.77 -26.96 23.14
C LEU A 17 23.81 -26.36 22.18
N ILE A 18 25.01 -26.95 22.09
CA ILE A 18 26.05 -26.51 21.16
C ILE A 18 25.58 -26.72 19.71
N PHE A 19 25.01 -27.89 19.38
CA PHE A 19 24.49 -28.14 18.03
C PHE A 19 23.35 -27.19 17.65
N ILE A 20 22.44 -26.88 18.57
CA ILE A 20 21.36 -25.90 18.32
C ILE A 20 21.95 -24.51 18.05
N THR A 21 22.90 -24.07 18.87
CA THR A 21 23.50 -22.72 18.75
C THR A 21 24.29 -22.58 17.45
N VAL A 22 25.10 -23.58 17.11
CA VAL A 22 25.86 -23.62 15.85
C VAL A 22 24.91 -23.72 14.66
N GLY A 23 23.88 -24.56 14.74
CA GLY A 23 22.87 -24.70 13.70
C GLY A 23 22.11 -23.40 13.44
N ALA A 24 21.69 -22.69 14.49
CA ALA A 24 21.05 -21.38 14.38
C ALA A 24 22.00 -20.35 13.74
N GLY A 25 23.29 -20.36 14.10
CA GLY A 25 24.30 -19.50 13.49
C GLY A 25 24.47 -19.75 11.99
N VAL A 26 24.57 -21.01 11.56
CA VAL A 26 24.67 -21.38 10.15
C VAL A 26 23.41 -21.00 9.38
N LEU A 27 22.22 -21.26 9.95
CA LEU A 27 20.94 -20.87 9.35
C LEU A 27 20.85 -19.35 9.19
N TRP A 28 21.29 -18.60 10.19
CA TRP A 28 21.29 -17.14 10.14
C TRP A 28 22.25 -16.60 9.07
N LEU A 29 23.46 -17.15 8.95
CA LEU A 29 24.43 -16.80 7.91
C LEU A 29 23.90 -17.11 6.51
N PHE A 30 23.21 -18.25 6.35
CA PHE A 30 22.56 -18.61 5.09
C PHE A 30 21.46 -17.61 4.73
N LEU A 31 20.64 -17.20 5.70
CA LEU A 31 19.61 -16.17 5.49
C LEU A 31 20.21 -14.83 5.08
N THR A 32 21.29 -14.39 5.75
CA THR A 32 21.97 -13.13 5.40
C THR A 32 22.56 -13.20 4.00
N TYR A 33 23.18 -14.32 3.64
CA TYR A 33 23.71 -14.56 2.30
C TYR A 33 22.63 -14.41 1.22
N LEU A 34 21.43 -14.99 1.43
CA LEU A 34 20.31 -14.84 0.49
C LEU A 34 19.84 -13.39 0.35
N ILE A 35 19.79 -12.62 1.45
CA ILE A 35 19.42 -11.20 1.42
C ILE A 35 20.45 -10.41 0.61
N PHE A 36 21.74 -10.64 0.84
CA PHE A 36 22.81 -9.95 0.12
C PHE A 36 22.86 -10.32 -1.36
N GLN A 37 22.70 -11.60 -1.71
CA GLN A 37 22.65 -12.06 -3.09
C GLN A 37 21.51 -11.36 -3.85
N ARG A 38 20.32 -11.29 -3.24
CA ARG A 38 19.16 -10.60 -3.81
C ARG A 38 19.38 -9.10 -3.95
N ALA A 39 19.99 -8.46 -2.94
CA ALA A 39 20.33 -7.04 -3.01
C ALA A 39 21.35 -6.76 -4.12
N ALA A 40 22.32 -7.65 -4.32
CA ALA A 40 23.30 -7.55 -5.40
C ALA A 40 22.65 -7.73 -6.78
N GLU A 41 21.71 -8.66 -6.94
CA GLU A 41 20.96 -8.85 -8.19
C GLU A 41 20.11 -7.62 -8.56
N ARG A 42 19.46 -6.98 -7.58
CA ARG A 42 18.74 -5.72 -7.81
C ARG A 42 19.67 -4.63 -8.33
N ARG A 43 20.87 -4.50 -7.74
CA ARG A 43 21.88 -3.51 -8.19
C ARG A 43 22.40 -3.81 -9.59
N ARG A 44 22.51 -5.08 -10.00
CA ARG A 44 22.89 -5.47 -11.37
C ARG A 44 21.80 -5.09 -12.36
N ARG A 45 20.55 -5.45 -12.09
CA ARG A 45 19.42 -5.13 -12.99
C ARG A 45 19.15 -3.62 -13.12
N GLN A 46 19.34 -2.86 -12.05
CA GLN A 46 19.27 -1.39 -12.10
C GLN A 46 20.32 -0.78 -13.04
N ARG A 47 21.50 -1.41 -13.18
CA ARG A 47 22.52 -0.96 -14.13
C ARG A 47 22.20 -1.37 -15.57
N GLU A 48 21.47 -2.47 -15.74
CA GLU A 48 21.07 -3.01 -17.04
C GLU A 48 19.72 -2.45 -17.53
N GLY A 49 19.09 -1.55 -16.77
CA GLY A 49 17.78 -0.97 -17.13
C GLY A 49 16.64 -1.99 -17.16
N LEU A 50 16.83 -3.17 -16.58
CA LEU A 50 15.84 -4.24 -16.54
C LEU A 50 14.82 -4.00 -15.42
N ASP A 51 13.58 -4.38 -15.68
CA ASP A 51 12.50 -4.26 -14.70
C ASP A 51 12.84 -4.98 -13.38
N PRO A 52 12.49 -4.36 -12.24
CA PRO A 52 12.80 -4.90 -10.93
C PRO A 52 12.14 -6.27 -10.77
N LEU A 53 12.93 -7.24 -10.28
CA LEU A 53 12.42 -8.59 -9.98
C LEU A 53 11.18 -8.49 -9.07
N PRO A 54 10.09 -9.20 -9.40
CA PRO A 54 8.90 -9.23 -8.57
C PRO A 54 9.23 -9.67 -7.14
N SER A 55 8.44 -9.17 -6.19
CA SER A 55 8.60 -9.49 -4.78
C SER A 55 8.58 -11.02 -4.55
N PHE A 56 9.41 -11.53 -3.64
CA PHE A 56 9.34 -12.95 -3.26
C PHE A 56 7.95 -13.29 -2.72
N PHE A 57 7.32 -12.34 -2.02
CA PHE A 57 5.99 -12.51 -1.47
C PHE A 57 4.94 -12.75 -2.54
N THR A 58 5.01 -12.09 -3.70
CA THR A 58 4.06 -12.36 -4.79
C THR A 58 4.29 -13.75 -5.39
N GLN A 59 5.54 -14.20 -5.56
CA GLN A 59 5.82 -15.55 -6.04
C GLN A 59 5.43 -16.64 -5.03
N ALA A 60 5.74 -16.44 -3.75
CA ALA A 60 5.36 -17.36 -2.68
C ALA A 60 3.84 -17.42 -2.50
N TYR A 61 3.15 -16.28 -2.60
CA TYR A 61 1.70 -16.20 -2.56
C TYR A 61 1.08 -16.97 -3.73
N HIS A 62 1.55 -16.78 -4.96
CA HIS A 62 1.08 -17.54 -6.12
C HIS A 62 1.38 -19.05 -5.99
N TYR A 63 2.49 -19.44 -5.38
CA TYR A 63 2.79 -20.84 -5.15
C TYR A 63 1.86 -21.45 -4.09
N LEU A 64 1.58 -20.71 -3.02
CA LEU A 64 0.66 -21.14 -1.97
C LEU A 64 -0.78 -21.24 -2.49
N THR A 65 -1.26 -20.24 -3.22
CA THR A 65 -2.62 -20.26 -3.79
C THR A 65 -2.79 -21.31 -4.87
N LYS A 66 -1.78 -21.51 -5.73
CA LYS A 66 -1.78 -22.58 -6.73
C LYS A 66 -1.79 -23.99 -6.12
N SER A 67 -1.21 -24.16 -4.93
CA SER A 67 -1.25 -25.45 -4.22
C SER A 67 -2.64 -25.79 -3.66
N THR A 68 -3.49 -24.79 -3.40
CA THR A 68 -4.86 -24.98 -2.92
C THR A 68 -5.80 -25.50 -4.03
N GLU A 69 -5.55 -25.13 -5.28
CA GLU A 69 -6.36 -25.58 -6.42
C GLU A 69 -6.03 -27.01 -6.87
N ALA A 70 -4.76 -27.43 -6.72
CA ALA A 70 -4.32 -28.78 -7.12
C ALA A 70 -4.81 -29.91 -6.18
N GLY A 71 -5.37 -29.58 -5.01
CA GLY A 71 -5.97 -30.52 -4.07
C GLY A 71 -7.49 -30.73 -4.22
N GLY A 72 -8.11 -30.07 -5.21
CA GLY A 72 -9.54 -30.17 -5.52
C GLY A 72 -9.93 -31.56 -6.00
N GLN A 73 -10.17 -32.46 -5.05
CA GLN A 73 -10.83 -33.74 -5.19
C GLN A 73 -12.09 -33.57 -6.06
N SER A 74 -12.11 -34.21 -7.22
CA SER A 74 -13.27 -34.27 -8.12
C SER A 74 -14.51 -34.71 -7.33
N VAL A 75 -15.40 -33.76 -7.03
CA VAL A 75 -16.66 -34.02 -6.35
C VAL A 75 -17.50 -34.92 -7.25
N PRO A 76 -17.86 -36.15 -6.82
CA PRO A 76 -18.72 -37.01 -7.62
C PRO A 76 -20.09 -36.37 -7.76
N ALA A 77 -20.57 -36.33 -9.01
CA ALA A 77 -21.85 -35.77 -9.41
C ALA A 77 -22.98 -36.20 -8.45
N ARG A 78 -23.56 -35.21 -7.77
CA ARG A 78 -24.76 -35.39 -6.94
C ARG A 78 -25.96 -35.50 -7.89
N PRO A 79 -26.79 -36.57 -7.83
CA PRO A 79 -27.97 -36.68 -8.66
C PRO A 79 -28.99 -35.61 -8.25
N THR A 80 -29.23 -34.66 -9.14
CA THR A 80 -30.25 -33.61 -9.03
C THR A 80 -31.63 -34.25 -9.05
N SER A 81 -32.34 -34.17 -7.93
CA SER A 81 -33.76 -34.42 -7.86
C SER A 81 -34.50 -33.33 -8.63
N ALA A 82 -35.30 -33.78 -9.59
CA ALA A 82 -36.15 -32.96 -10.45
C ALA A 82 -37.15 -32.14 -9.62
N ALA A 83 -36.92 -30.84 -9.55
CA ALA A 83 -37.95 -29.85 -9.28
C ALA A 83 -38.16 -29.08 -10.58
N MET A 84 -39.40 -29.14 -11.10
CA MET A 84 -39.91 -28.39 -12.25
C MET A 84 -39.46 -26.92 -12.18
N MET A 85 -38.49 -26.55 -13.02
CA MET A 85 -38.35 -25.17 -13.48
C MET A 85 -39.04 -25.06 -14.84
N PRO A 86 -39.77 -23.97 -15.11
CA PRO A 86 -40.31 -23.69 -16.43
C PRO A 86 -39.18 -23.51 -17.44
N ASP A 87 -39.41 -24.08 -18.62
CA ASP A 87 -38.47 -24.19 -19.72
C ASP A 87 -38.10 -22.80 -20.28
N LEU A 88 -36.86 -22.37 -20.02
CA LEU A 88 -36.31 -21.09 -20.49
C LEU A 88 -35.88 -21.16 -21.97
N ASP A 89 -35.89 -22.34 -22.59
CA ASP A 89 -35.58 -22.52 -24.02
C ASP A 89 -36.70 -21.98 -24.92
N ALA A 90 -37.89 -21.69 -24.37
CA ALA A 90 -38.97 -21.05 -25.11
C ALA A 90 -38.74 -19.54 -25.38
N LEU A 91 -37.78 -18.89 -24.71
CA LEU A 91 -37.54 -17.43 -24.82
C LEU A 91 -36.33 -17.05 -25.69
N THR A 92 -35.57 -18.03 -26.19
CA THR A 92 -34.32 -17.78 -26.94
C THR A 92 -34.38 -18.27 -28.39
N ALA A 93 -35.50 -18.84 -28.84
CA ALA A 93 -35.60 -19.55 -30.12
C ALA A 93 -35.65 -18.66 -31.39
N ASP A 94 -35.57 -17.33 -31.31
CA ASP A 94 -35.72 -16.49 -32.52
C ASP A 94 -34.91 -15.18 -32.49
N LEU A 95 -33.64 -15.24 -32.05
CA LEU A 95 -32.71 -14.13 -32.24
C LEU A 95 -31.79 -14.40 -33.44
N PRO A 96 -31.78 -13.53 -34.48
CA PRO A 96 -30.90 -13.68 -35.63
C PRO A 96 -29.44 -13.59 -35.16
N SER A 97 -28.65 -14.58 -35.55
CA SER A 97 -27.22 -14.66 -35.22
C SER A 97 -26.50 -13.42 -35.77
N PRO A 98 -25.84 -12.60 -34.93
CA PRO A 98 -25.08 -11.46 -35.42
C PRO A 98 -23.92 -11.96 -36.29
N ASN A 99 -23.90 -11.49 -37.53
CA ASN A 99 -22.91 -11.87 -38.53
C ASN A 99 -21.58 -11.15 -38.22
N LEU A 100 -20.73 -11.78 -37.41
CA LEU A 100 -19.41 -11.28 -37.00
C LEU A 100 -18.38 -11.23 -38.14
N ALA A 101 -18.74 -11.67 -39.35
CA ALA A 101 -17.85 -11.69 -40.51
C ALA A 101 -17.60 -10.30 -41.14
N SER A 102 -18.30 -9.24 -40.72
CA SER A 102 -18.13 -7.88 -41.29
C SER A 102 -17.26 -6.94 -40.43
N LEU A 103 -16.61 -7.44 -39.37
CA LEU A 103 -15.81 -6.61 -38.44
C LEU A 103 -14.29 -6.83 -38.55
N THR A 104 -13.83 -7.47 -39.64
CA THR A 104 -12.41 -7.76 -39.89
C THR A 104 -11.83 -7.07 -41.13
N GLU A 105 -12.51 -6.09 -41.71
CA GLU A 105 -11.92 -5.24 -42.75
C GLU A 105 -11.12 -4.09 -42.10
N ASP A 106 -9.83 -4.06 -42.47
CA ASP A 106 -8.92 -2.91 -42.40
C ASP A 106 -8.42 -2.46 -41.02
N PHE A 107 -7.61 -3.31 -40.37
CA PHE A 107 -6.56 -2.81 -39.47
C PHE A 107 -5.20 -2.94 -40.16
N GLU A 108 -4.87 -1.91 -40.95
CA GLU A 108 -3.56 -1.74 -41.59
C GLU A 108 -2.50 -1.52 -40.50
N ALA A 109 -1.57 -2.47 -40.39
CA ALA A 109 -0.52 -2.43 -39.38
C ALA A 109 0.38 -1.20 -39.60
N PRO A 110 0.65 -0.39 -38.56
CA PRO A 110 1.58 0.73 -38.69
C PRO A 110 3.00 0.22 -38.98
N PRO A 111 3.79 0.96 -39.78
CA PRO A 111 5.13 0.54 -40.17
C PRO A 111 6.02 0.42 -38.94
N VAL A 112 6.66 -0.74 -38.83
CA VAL A 112 7.73 -1.03 -37.88
C VAL A 112 8.88 -0.04 -38.15
N ILE A 113 9.07 0.92 -37.26
CA ILE A 113 10.23 1.80 -37.25
C ILE A 113 11.37 1.00 -36.61
N GLU A 114 12.25 0.45 -37.45
CA GLU A 114 13.53 -0.12 -37.02
C GLU A 114 14.43 1.00 -36.49
N GLY A 115 14.30 1.28 -35.20
CA GLY A 115 15.18 2.19 -34.47
C GLY A 115 16.51 1.50 -34.14
N GLU A 116 17.53 1.86 -34.90
CA GLU A 116 18.95 1.55 -34.70
C GLU A 116 19.40 1.95 -33.27
N PHE A 117 19.54 0.95 -32.39
CA PHE A 117 20.09 1.14 -31.04
C PHE A 117 21.60 1.30 -31.14
N VAL A 118 22.07 2.53 -30.99
CA VAL A 118 23.50 2.86 -30.86
C VAL A 118 23.98 2.40 -29.49
N GLU A 119 24.87 1.41 -29.45
CA GLU A 119 25.62 1.00 -28.27
C GLU A 119 26.53 2.15 -27.79
N GLU A 120 26.06 2.93 -26.83
CA GLU A 120 26.86 3.95 -26.16
C GLU A 120 27.74 3.29 -25.06
N SER A 121 29.03 3.18 -25.37
CA SER A 121 30.08 2.65 -24.50
C SER A 121 30.25 3.48 -23.23
N ALA A 122 30.10 2.84 -22.07
CA ALA A 122 30.39 3.44 -20.76
C ALA A 122 31.91 3.49 -20.46
N PRO A 123 32.44 4.60 -19.90
CA PRO A 123 33.84 4.69 -19.49
C PRO A 123 34.08 4.10 -18.08
N ALA A 124 35.19 3.38 -17.95
CA ALA A 124 35.68 2.77 -16.72
C ALA A 124 36.02 3.82 -15.64
N VAL A 125 35.33 3.75 -14.50
CA VAL A 125 35.65 4.54 -13.31
C VAL A 125 36.72 3.84 -12.49
N ARG A 126 37.87 4.48 -12.39
CA ARG A 126 39.07 4.05 -11.66
C ARG A 126 38.93 4.43 -10.18
N VAL A 127 38.83 3.43 -9.31
CA VAL A 127 38.83 3.62 -7.84
C VAL A 127 40.27 3.92 -7.40
N VAL A 128 40.48 5.10 -6.80
CA VAL A 128 41.74 5.47 -6.15
C VAL A 128 41.52 5.33 -4.64
N GLU A 129 42.14 4.30 -4.07
CA GLU A 129 42.23 4.03 -2.64
C GLU A 129 43.34 4.90 -2.06
N ALA A 130 42.98 5.95 -1.32
CA ALA A 130 43.92 6.81 -0.63
C ALA A 130 43.81 6.58 0.88
N ALA A 131 44.82 5.91 1.43
CA ALA A 131 45.13 5.86 2.84
C ALA A 131 45.50 7.26 3.34
N ILE A 132 44.88 7.71 4.44
CA ILE A 132 45.37 8.83 5.23
C ILE A 132 45.27 8.44 6.70
N SER A 133 46.41 8.07 7.26
CA SER A 133 46.72 8.21 8.67
C SER A 133 47.17 9.64 8.89
N ASP A 134 46.53 10.40 9.79
CA ASP A 134 47.29 11.34 10.61
C ASP A 134 46.54 11.76 11.88
N GLU A 135 47.29 11.74 12.97
CA GLU A 135 46.89 11.96 14.36
C GLU A 135 47.01 13.46 14.66
N PHE A 136 45.95 14.22 14.40
CA PHE A 136 45.91 15.65 14.72
C PHE A 136 45.12 15.91 16.00
N VAL A 137 45.83 16.10 17.11
CA VAL A 137 45.28 16.49 18.41
C VAL A 137 44.95 17.98 18.40
N ILE A 138 43.67 18.31 18.27
CA ILE A 138 43.15 19.69 18.39
C ILE A 138 42.87 19.99 19.87
N PRO A 139 43.33 21.12 20.42
CA PRO A 139 43.00 21.54 21.78
C PRO A 139 41.50 21.78 21.95
N VAL A 140 40.89 21.08 22.90
CA VAL A 140 39.49 21.19 23.31
C VAL A 140 39.24 22.62 23.83
N SER A 141 38.66 23.45 22.98
CA SER A 141 38.01 24.68 23.39
C SER A 141 36.60 24.34 23.84
N GLU A 142 36.31 24.62 25.11
CA GLU A 142 35.01 24.47 25.74
C GLU A 142 33.95 25.21 24.89
N PRO A 143 32.94 24.51 24.34
CA PRO A 143 31.97 25.16 23.46
C PRO A 143 31.07 26.08 24.28
N ALA A 144 30.98 27.34 23.84
CA ALA A 144 30.00 28.30 24.34
C ALA A 144 28.59 27.68 24.20
N VAL A 145 27.94 27.49 25.34
CA VAL A 145 26.54 27.06 25.45
C VAL A 145 25.68 28.07 24.70
N SER A 146 25.31 27.72 23.48
CA SER A 146 24.43 28.51 22.62
C SER A 146 22.99 28.24 23.05
N ASP A 147 22.60 28.90 24.13
CA ASP A 147 21.34 28.71 24.83
C ASP A 147 20.23 29.56 24.17
N SER A 148 19.74 29.12 23.01
CA SER A 148 18.40 29.45 22.49
C SER A 148 18.18 28.82 21.10
N LEU A 149 17.77 27.55 21.06
CA LEU A 149 17.30 26.93 19.82
C LEU A 149 15.86 27.43 19.56
N THR A 150 15.75 28.48 18.76
CA THR A 150 14.44 28.90 18.23
C THR A 150 14.06 27.90 17.13
N TYR A 151 12.92 27.23 17.29
CA TYR A 151 12.35 26.42 16.21
C TYR A 151 12.17 27.29 14.96
N VAL A 152 12.87 26.94 13.89
CA VAL A 152 12.71 27.59 12.58
C VAL A 152 11.72 26.74 11.77
N PRO A 153 10.50 27.25 11.49
CA PRO A 153 9.53 26.54 10.67
C PRO A 153 10.13 26.18 9.31
N GLY A 154 10.10 24.89 8.95
CA GLY A 154 10.65 24.37 7.68
C GLY A 154 12.10 23.88 7.75
N SER A 155 12.77 23.96 8.91
CA SER A 155 14.03 23.26 9.13
C SER A 155 13.78 21.78 9.48
N ASN A 156 14.65 20.89 9.01
CA ASN A 156 14.63 19.46 9.39
C ASN A 156 15.35 19.20 10.72
N GLU A 157 15.82 20.24 11.40
CA GLU A 157 16.52 20.14 12.68
C GLU A 157 15.50 20.18 13.82
N LEU A 158 15.37 19.05 14.51
CA LEU A 158 14.57 18.95 15.71
C LEU A 158 15.26 19.75 16.83
N PRO A 159 14.51 20.53 17.63
CA PRO A 159 15.04 21.14 18.85
C PRO A 159 15.72 20.09 19.75
N GLY A 160 16.81 20.47 20.44
CA GLY A 160 17.56 19.54 21.29
C GLY A 160 16.75 18.96 22.46
N ASP A 161 15.63 19.59 22.81
CA ASP A 161 14.66 19.15 23.81
C ASP A 161 13.41 18.47 23.21
N ALA A 162 13.35 18.33 21.89
CA ALA A 162 12.24 17.66 21.23
C ALA A 162 12.27 16.15 21.51
N VAL A 163 11.15 15.64 22.04
CA VAL A 163 10.97 14.21 22.29
C VAL A 163 10.14 13.61 21.16
N GLU A 164 10.67 12.59 20.50
CA GLU A 164 9.92 11.82 19.50
C GLU A 164 8.76 11.07 20.19
N MET A 165 7.54 11.57 19.99
CA MET A 165 6.34 11.01 20.63
C MET A 165 5.75 9.84 19.84
N MET A 166 5.79 9.90 18.52
CA MET A 166 5.18 8.91 17.63
C MET A 166 5.80 8.98 16.24
N ARG A 167 6.05 7.81 15.64
CA ARG A 167 6.44 7.66 14.25
C ARG A 167 5.34 6.94 13.49
N VAL A 168 4.96 7.45 12.33
CA VAL A 168 3.92 6.83 11.49
C VAL A 168 4.55 6.43 10.17
N TRP A 169 4.34 5.19 9.79
CA TRP A 169 4.73 4.67 8.48
C TRP A 169 3.48 4.15 7.77
N ARG A 170 3.49 4.22 6.43
CA ARG A 170 2.54 3.50 5.59
C ARG A 170 3.26 2.32 4.99
N ASP A 171 2.77 1.12 5.25
CA ASP A 171 3.24 -0.07 4.55
C ASP A 171 2.82 0.06 3.07
N VAL A 172 3.79 -0.04 2.18
CA VAL A 172 3.60 0.14 0.74
C VAL A 172 2.95 -1.07 0.08
N SER A 173 2.91 -2.21 0.77
CA SER A 173 2.40 -3.46 0.22
C SER A 173 0.89 -3.60 0.38
N ASP A 174 0.35 -3.16 1.52
CA ASP A 174 -1.07 -3.26 1.86
C ASP A 174 -1.72 -1.91 2.20
N GLY A 175 -0.93 -0.83 2.19
CA GLY A 175 -1.40 0.51 2.50
C GLY A 175 -1.69 0.77 3.97
N ARG A 176 -1.46 -0.21 4.87
CA ARG A 176 -1.77 -0.09 6.29
C ARG A 176 -0.83 0.87 6.99
N LEU A 177 -1.34 1.58 7.97
CA LEU A 177 -0.52 2.46 8.80
C LEU A 177 0.10 1.67 9.96
N ILE A 178 1.42 1.75 10.07
CA ILE A 178 2.18 1.23 11.19
C ILE A 178 2.54 2.42 12.08
N ILE A 179 2.27 2.29 13.37
CA ILE A 179 2.48 3.36 14.34
C ILE A 179 3.52 2.89 15.35
N GLY A 180 4.63 3.63 15.43
CA GLY A 180 5.69 3.43 16.40
C GLY A 180 5.54 4.40 17.55
N MET A 181 5.43 3.89 18.76
CA MET A 181 5.50 4.71 19.96
C MET A 181 6.60 4.13 20.85
N LYS A 182 7.66 4.93 21.06
CA LYS A 182 8.92 4.47 21.64
C LYS A 182 9.52 3.36 20.76
N ASP A 183 9.70 2.15 21.30
CA ASP A 183 10.31 1.00 20.64
C ASP A 183 9.30 -0.09 20.25
N GLN A 184 7.99 0.24 20.28
CA GLN A 184 6.92 -0.70 19.94
C GLN A 184 6.19 -0.25 18.68
N LEU A 185 6.03 -1.19 17.76
CA LEU A 185 5.30 -1.01 16.50
C LEU A 185 3.92 -1.65 16.65
N PHE A 186 2.89 -0.92 16.25
CA PHE A 186 1.51 -1.37 16.27
C PHE A 186 0.90 -1.21 14.88
N GLY A 187 0.27 -2.27 14.37
CA GLY A 187 -0.50 -2.23 13.11
C GLY A 187 -1.97 -1.86 13.32
N SER A 188 -2.45 -1.87 14.56
CA SER A 188 -3.80 -1.45 14.93
C SER A 188 -3.90 -1.05 16.41
N LEU A 189 -4.91 -0.23 16.74
CA LEU A 189 -5.17 0.18 18.13
C LEU A 189 -5.52 -1.00 19.05
N ASN A 190 -6.02 -2.09 18.48
CA ASN A 190 -6.40 -3.30 19.20
C ASN A 190 -5.19 -4.10 19.70
N GLU A 191 -4.03 -3.95 19.06
CA GLU A 191 -2.78 -4.60 19.47
C GLU A 191 -2.13 -3.93 20.69
N VAL A 192 -2.53 -2.68 20.99
CA VAL A 192 -2.05 -1.95 22.17
C VAL A 192 -2.71 -2.54 23.42
N GLN A 193 -2.01 -3.44 24.12
CA GLN A 193 -2.50 -4.06 25.35
C GLN A 193 -2.39 -3.12 26.58
N ASP A 194 -1.47 -2.17 26.56
CA ASP A 194 -1.26 -1.23 27.66
C ASP A 194 -2.33 -0.11 27.63
N ALA A 195 -3.15 -0.05 28.68
CA ALA A 195 -4.18 0.98 28.86
C ALA A 195 -3.60 2.41 28.89
N ALA A 196 -2.42 2.60 29.48
CA ALA A 196 -1.78 3.91 29.55
C ALA A 196 -1.31 4.38 28.18
N LEU A 197 -0.79 3.46 27.37
CA LEU A 197 -0.33 3.74 26.00
C LEU A 197 -1.52 4.09 25.10
N ARG A 198 -2.63 3.35 25.23
CA ARG A 198 -3.88 3.64 24.50
C ARG A 198 -4.44 5.03 24.82
N SER A 199 -4.43 5.45 26.09
CA SER A 199 -4.86 6.79 26.48
C SER A 199 -3.96 7.89 25.89
N ARG A 200 -2.64 7.68 25.86
CA ARG A 200 -1.69 8.62 25.25
C ARG A 200 -1.88 8.73 23.74
N PHE A 201 -2.04 7.59 23.07
CA PHE A 201 -2.31 7.55 21.64
C PHE A 201 -3.60 8.32 21.29
N LYS A 202 -4.69 8.06 22.02
CA LYS A 202 -5.96 8.76 21.79
C LYS A 202 -5.80 10.29 21.95
N LYS A 203 -5.04 10.73 22.96
CA LYS A 203 -4.74 12.14 23.17
C LYS A 203 -3.91 12.73 22.02
N LEU A 204 -2.88 12.03 21.56
CA LEU A 204 -2.05 12.48 20.43
C LEU A 204 -2.85 12.62 19.14
N ILE A 205 -3.74 11.67 18.83
CA ILE A 205 -4.63 11.76 17.66
C ILE A 205 -5.57 12.97 17.78
N GLN A 206 -6.08 13.24 18.99
CA GLN A 206 -6.93 14.41 19.23
C GLN A 206 -6.15 15.73 19.05
N ASP A 207 -4.94 15.82 19.59
CA ASP A 207 -4.07 17.00 19.45
C ASP A 207 -3.67 17.23 17.98
N LEU A 208 -3.34 16.15 17.23
CA LEU A 208 -3.05 16.23 15.80
C LEU A 208 -4.25 16.72 14.98
N ASN A 209 -5.45 16.21 15.27
CA ASN A 209 -6.67 16.65 14.58
C ASN A 209 -6.98 18.14 14.88
N GLN A 210 -6.71 18.60 16.10
CA GLN A 210 -6.84 20.01 16.47
C GLN A 210 -5.87 20.89 15.67
N ILE A 211 -4.62 20.46 15.49
CA ILE A 211 -3.63 21.19 14.68
C ILE A 211 -4.02 21.20 13.20
N ALA A 212 -4.44 20.05 12.66
CA ALA A 212 -4.91 19.94 11.27
C ALA A 212 -6.11 20.88 11.01
N SER A 213 -7.03 20.99 11.98
CA SER A 213 -8.18 21.89 11.89
C SER A 213 -7.78 23.37 11.84
N ILE A 214 -6.65 23.75 12.46
CA ILE A 214 -6.15 25.13 12.47
C ILE A 214 -5.50 25.50 11.13
N GLN A 215 -4.92 24.55 10.38
CA GLN A 215 -4.29 24.85 9.08
C GLN A 215 -5.27 25.06 7.92
N SER A 216 -6.56 24.81 8.11
CA SER A 216 -7.60 25.11 7.11
C SER A 216 -7.93 26.61 6.99
N VAL A 217 -7.06 27.51 7.44
CA VAL A 217 -7.19 28.95 7.11
C VAL A 217 -6.97 29.12 5.62
N SER A 218 -8.10 29.25 4.91
CA SER A 218 -8.17 29.66 3.52
C SER A 218 -7.23 30.86 3.28
N PRO A 219 -6.42 30.87 2.21
CA PRO A 219 -5.48 31.94 1.93
C PRO A 219 -6.16 33.32 2.04
N PRO A 220 -5.52 34.32 2.68
CA PRO A 220 -6.07 35.66 2.75
C PRO A 220 -6.31 36.17 1.34
N ALA A 221 -7.57 36.50 1.06
CA ALA A 221 -8.03 36.94 -0.25
C ALA A 221 -7.16 38.12 -0.77
N PRO A 222 -6.80 38.14 -2.07
CA PRO A 222 -6.09 39.27 -2.66
C PRO A 222 -6.91 40.56 -2.51
N THR A 223 -6.18 41.66 -2.30
CA THR A 223 -6.62 43.03 -1.99
C THR A 223 -7.73 43.52 -2.95
N PRO A 224 -8.69 44.35 -2.48
CA PRO A 224 -9.95 44.58 -3.18
C PRO A 224 -9.75 45.40 -4.46
N ARG A 225 -10.06 44.76 -5.60
CA ARG A 225 -10.42 45.41 -6.86
C ARG A 225 -11.90 45.89 -6.74
N PRO A 226 -12.33 46.97 -7.42
CA PRO A 226 -13.62 47.65 -7.20
C PRO A 226 -14.84 46.72 -7.33
N PRO A 227 -16.00 47.09 -6.75
CA PRO A 227 -17.08 46.17 -6.42
C PRO A 227 -17.67 45.52 -7.67
N ALA A 228 -17.37 44.24 -7.86
CA ALA A 228 -17.99 43.39 -8.86
C ALA A 228 -18.37 42.07 -8.18
N SER A 229 -19.68 41.93 -7.95
CA SER A 229 -20.42 40.68 -7.73
C SER A 229 -20.08 39.87 -6.46
N GLU A 230 -21.12 39.60 -5.66
CA GLU A 230 -21.08 38.61 -4.58
C GLU A 230 -20.49 37.29 -5.09
N PRO A 231 -19.53 36.67 -4.38
CA PRO A 231 -18.99 35.38 -4.77
C PRO A 231 -20.11 34.35 -4.67
N ALA A 232 -20.56 33.85 -5.82
CA ALA A 232 -21.42 32.70 -5.90
C ALA A 232 -20.75 31.57 -5.11
N THR A 233 -21.46 31.02 -4.13
CA THR A 233 -21.08 29.77 -3.46
C THR A 233 -20.70 28.78 -4.56
N PRO A 234 -19.49 28.19 -4.54
CA PRO A 234 -19.12 27.22 -5.55
C PRO A 234 -20.18 26.13 -5.52
N GLU A 235 -20.95 26.03 -6.61
CA GLU A 235 -21.98 25.03 -6.77
C GLU A 235 -21.26 23.69 -6.68
N MET A 236 -21.53 22.95 -5.60
CA MET A 236 -20.93 21.64 -5.35
C MET A 236 -21.12 20.79 -6.60
N GLY A 237 -20.01 20.32 -7.17
CA GLY A 237 -20.05 19.59 -8.42
C GLY A 237 -20.93 18.36 -8.30
N PHE A 238 -21.55 17.92 -9.40
CA PHE A 238 -22.37 16.71 -9.44
C PHE A 238 -21.66 15.50 -8.79
N ALA A 239 -20.36 15.32 -9.09
CA ALA A 239 -19.56 14.24 -8.51
C ALA A 239 -19.43 14.36 -6.98
N ASP A 240 -19.26 15.57 -6.45
CA ASP A 240 -19.15 15.80 -5.01
C ASP A 240 -20.49 15.53 -4.28
N GLN A 241 -21.61 15.82 -4.94
CA GLN A 241 -22.94 15.50 -4.43
C GLN A 241 -23.16 13.98 -4.35
N ILE A 242 -22.75 13.26 -5.40
CA ILE A 242 -22.80 11.79 -5.42
C ILE A 242 -21.87 11.20 -4.36
N GLU A 243 -20.65 11.70 -4.24
CA GLU A 243 -19.68 11.23 -3.24
C GLU A 243 -20.21 11.41 -1.82
N THR A 244 -20.76 12.59 -1.51
CA THR A 244 -21.36 12.86 -0.20
C THR A 244 -22.49 11.87 0.11
N TYR A 245 -23.33 11.58 -0.89
CA TYR A 245 -24.42 10.64 -0.76
C TYR A 245 -23.94 9.19 -0.59
N LEU A 246 -22.92 8.80 -1.36
CA LEU A 246 -22.29 7.49 -1.33
C LEU A 246 -21.66 7.20 0.03
N GLN A 247 -20.89 8.15 0.58
CA GLN A 247 -20.27 8.00 1.90
C GLN A 247 -21.32 7.83 3.01
N ALA A 248 -22.44 8.57 2.94
CA ALA A 248 -23.54 8.41 3.88
C ALA A 248 -24.21 7.02 3.79
N LYS A 249 -24.28 6.44 2.59
CA LYS A 249 -24.86 5.12 2.34
C LYS A 249 -23.92 3.98 2.75
N LEU A 250 -22.61 4.13 2.55
CA LEU A 250 -21.59 3.17 2.99
C LEU A 250 -21.62 2.92 4.50
N LEU A 251 -21.82 3.98 5.30
CA LEU A 251 -21.95 3.86 6.76
C LEU A 251 -23.13 2.98 7.22
N ARG A 252 -24.13 2.79 6.36
CA ARG A 252 -25.32 1.97 6.65
C ARG A 252 -25.22 0.55 6.12
N ASN A 253 -24.22 0.25 5.28
CA ASN A 253 -24.09 -1.04 4.64
C ASN A 253 -22.88 -1.80 5.22
N PRO A 254 -23.08 -2.67 6.24
CA PRO A 254 -21.99 -3.36 6.91
C PRO A 254 -21.22 -4.33 6.01
N SER A 255 -21.81 -4.76 4.89
CA SER A 255 -21.17 -5.68 3.94
C SER A 255 -20.00 -5.04 3.16
N LEU A 256 -19.99 -3.71 3.04
CA LEU A 256 -18.93 -2.93 2.39
C LEU A 256 -18.05 -2.20 3.41
N PHE A 257 -18.21 -2.48 4.70
CA PHE A 257 -17.46 -1.80 5.75
C PHE A 257 -15.97 -2.16 5.67
N GLY A 258 -15.12 -1.16 5.49
CA GLY A 258 -13.67 -1.33 5.32
C GLY A 258 -13.19 -1.28 3.87
N ARG A 259 -14.10 -1.12 2.91
CA ARG A 259 -13.76 -0.86 1.50
C ARG A 259 -13.60 0.63 1.26
N SER A 260 -12.63 1.01 0.43
CA SER A 260 -12.39 2.41 0.08
C SER A 260 -13.04 2.69 -1.28
N ILE A 261 -14.26 3.21 -1.28
CA ILE A 261 -15.01 3.52 -2.50
C ILE A 261 -15.20 5.03 -2.56
N HIS A 262 -14.70 5.66 -3.62
CA HIS A 262 -14.80 7.11 -3.85
C HIS A 262 -15.24 7.42 -5.28
N VAL A 263 -15.90 8.55 -5.44
CA VAL A 263 -16.34 9.11 -6.72
C VAL A 263 -15.78 10.52 -6.85
N HIS A 264 -15.08 10.79 -7.95
CA HIS A 264 -14.41 12.05 -8.23
C HIS A 264 -14.85 12.62 -9.58
N ALA A 265 -14.78 13.96 -9.71
CA ALA A 265 -14.93 14.61 -11.01
C ALA A 265 -13.68 14.34 -11.86
N ALA A 266 -13.86 13.80 -13.05
CA ALA A 266 -12.77 13.65 -14.02
C ALA A 266 -12.52 14.97 -14.76
N ALA A 267 -11.29 15.21 -15.22
CA ALA A 267 -10.89 16.44 -15.91
C ALA A 267 -11.71 16.73 -17.20
N GLY A 268 -12.36 15.72 -17.78
CA GLY A 268 -13.25 15.84 -18.94
C GLY A 268 -14.72 16.17 -18.61
N GLY A 269 -15.05 16.46 -17.34
CA GLY A 269 -16.45 16.64 -16.90
C GLY A 269 -17.21 15.32 -16.71
N GLY A 270 -16.50 14.18 -16.78
CA GLY A 270 -17.03 12.87 -16.43
C GLY A 270 -16.87 12.56 -14.94
N VAL A 271 -17.11 11.29 -14.60
CA VAL A 271 -16.97 10.76 -13.25
C VAL A 271 -15.86 9.70 -13.26
N SER A 272 -14.93 9.75 -12.30
CA SER A 272 -13.93 8.73 -12.05
C SER A 272 -14.26 8.03 -10.75
N ILE A 273 -14.17 6.70 -10.71
CA ILE A 273 -14.51 5.88 -9.56
C ILE A 273 -13.23 5.25 -9.04
N GLU A 274 -12.95 5.37 -7.75
CA GLU A 274 -11.85 4.68 -7.08
C GLU A 274 -12.41 3.59 -6.17
N VAL A 275 -11.98 2.34 -6.34
CA VAL A 275 -12.35 1.19 -5.50
C VAL A 275 -11.07 0.51 -5.03
N ASP A 276 -10.82 0.57 -3.71
CA ASP A 276 -9.66 -0.03 -3.05
C ASP A 276 -8.32 0.38 -3.72
N GLY A 277 -8.23 1.63 -4.19
CA GLY A 277 -7.06 2.20 -4.87
C GLY A 277 -7.03 2.01 -6.40
N GLN A 278 -7.95 1.24 -6.97
CA GLN A 278 -8.08 1.06 -8.42
C GLN A 278 -9.03 2.08 -9.01
N HIS A 279 -8.67 2.68 -10.15
CA HIS A 279 -9.45 3.72 -10.81
C HIS A 279 -10.21 3.14 -12.00
N TYR A 280 -11.48 3.51 -12.13
CA TYR A 280 -12.39 3.10 -13.19
C TYR A 280 -13.07 4.33 -13.79
N GLU A 281 -13.24 4.32 -15.12
CA GLU A 281 -13.91 5.41 -15.83
C GLU A 281 -15.44 5.25 -15.82
N ALA A 282 -15.94 4.01 -15.72
CA ALA A 282 -17.37 3.73 -15.64
C ALA A 282 -17.71 2.70 -14.56
N VAL A 283 -18.94 2.77 -14.04
CA VAL A 283 -19.44 1.82 -13.03
C VAL A 283 -19.44 0.39 -13.58
N SER A 284 -19.64 0.21 -14.89
CA SER A 284 -19.59 -1.09 -15.57
C SER A 284 -18.22 -1.78 -15.49
N ASP A 285 -17.16 -1.00 -15.29
CA ASP A 285 -15.78 -1.50 -15.37
C ASP A 285 -15.28 -1.99 -14.01
N VAL A 286 -16.02 -1.70 -12.92
CA VAL A 286 -15.67 -2.12 -11.56
C VAL A 286 -15.76 -3.65 -11.47
N ASP A 287 -14.62 -4.33 -11.33
CA ASP A 287 -14.50 -5.80 -11.33
C ASP A 287 -15.40 -6.49 -10.30
N ASP A 288 -15.57 -5.88 -9.14
CA ASP A 288 -16.37 -6.41 -8.04
C ASP A 288 -17.88 -6.19 -8.28
N LEU A 289 -18.61 -7.31 -8.46
CA LEU A 289 -20.03 -7.30 -8.77
C LEU A 289 -20.88 -6.64 -7.67
N ASP A 290 -20.50 -6.80 -6.41
CA ASP A 290 -21.27 -6.25 -5.28
C ASP A 290 -21.06 -4.74 -5.16
N VAL A 291 -19.82 -4.25 -5.36
CA VAL A 291 -19.56 -2.79 -5.44
C VAL A 291 -20.27 -2.18 -6.64
N ARG A 292 -20.19 -2.83 -7.80
CA ARG A 292 -20.85 -2.38 -9.02
C ARG A 292 -22.35 -2.21 -8.80
N ARG A 293 -23.02 -3.23 -8.26
CA ARG A 293 -24.46 -3.18 -7.96
C ARG A 293 -24.77 -2.06 -6.95
N PHE A 294 -23.98 -1.95 -5.89
CA PHE A 294 -24.15 -0.91 -4.89
C PHE A 294 -23.99 0.51 -5.46
N LEU A 295 -23.01 0.74 -6.34
CA LEU A 295 -22.80 2.01 -7.03
C LEU A 295 -23.99 2.35 -7.94
N GLN A 296 -24.46 1.39 -8.74
CA GLN A 296 -25.63 1.56 -9.59
C GLN A 296 -26.88 1.94 -8.79
N GLU A 297 -27.16 1.21 -7.70
CA GLU A 297 -28.29 1.51 -6.81
C GLU A 297 -28.14 2.88 -6.12
N THR A 298 -26.92 3.28 -5.78
CA THR A 298 -26.64 4.57 -5.14
C THR A 298 -26.88 5.73 -6.10
N ILE A 299 -26.38 5.63 -7.33
CA ILE A 299 -26.60 6.64 -8.37
C ILE A 299 -28.08 6.74 -8.71
N GLN A 300 -28.75 5.61 -8.92
CA GLN A 300 -30.19 5.59 -9.22
C GLN A 300 -31.04 6.20 -8.10
N GLU A 301 -30.72 5.90 -6.84
CA GLU A 301 -31.45 6.49 -5.70
C GLU A 301 -31.17 7.99 -5.58
N TRP A 302 -29.94 8.44 -5.85
CA TRP A 302 -29.58 9.85 -5.86
C TRP A 302 -30.31 10.62 -6.97
N GLU A 303 -30.36 10.05 -8.18
CA GLU A 303 -31.11 10.60 -9.33
C GLU A 303 -32.62 10.67 -9.05
N SER A 304 -33.18 9.73 -8.29
CA SER A 304 -34.61 9.78 -7.93
C SER A 304 -34.97 10.93 -6.99
N LYS A 305 -33.98 11.52 -6.31
CA LYS A 305 -34.18 12.59 -5.30
C LYS A 305 -33.93 13.99 -5.85
N HIS A 306 -33.28 14.13 -7.00
CA HIS A 306 -32.88 15.41 -7.59
C HIS A 306 -33.50 15.56 -8.99
#